data_AF-A0A9W6FEI7-F1
#
_entry.id   AF-A0A9W6FEI7-F1
#
_cell.length_a   1.000
_cell.length_b   1.000
_cell.length_c   1.000
_cell.angle_alpha   90.00
_cell.angle_beta   90.00
_cell.angle_gamma   90.00
#
_symmetry.space_group_name_H-M   'P 1'
#
loop_
_entity.id
_entity.type
_entity.pdbx_description
1 polymer ?
#
loop_
_entity_poly.entity_id
_entity_poly.type
_entity_poly.pdbx_seq_one_letter_code
_entity_poly.pdbx_strand_id
1 'polypeptide(L)'
;MTINEAMKKYRLPNPTTPEDLECRWSKLLTFGDKVVIAGHYYNGQNRPCYFGAAYEFLTDDHTCEGMIGLRAASGIEFEDDGHAVAWAMQQ
;
A
#
# COMPACT_ATOMS: atom_id res chain seq x y z
N MET A 1 10.29 -3.28 6.34
CA MET A 1 10.98 -3.49 5.04
C MET A 1 11.41 -2.13 4.51
N THR A 2 12.50 -2.03 3.76
CA THR A 2 12.90 -0.75 3.14
C THR A 2 11.97 -0.40 1.96
N ILE A 3 11.81 0.89 1.66
CA ILE A 3 10.96 1.37 0.56
C ILE A 3 11.40 0.74 -0.78
N ASN A 4 12.70 0.71 -1.07
CA ASN A 4 13.23 0.14 -2.31
C ASN A 4 12.95 -1.37 -2.46
N GLU A 5 12.98 -2.13 -1.37
CA GLU A 5 12.62 -3.55 -1.39
C GLU A 5 11.12 -3.73 -1.62
N ALA A 6 10.28 -2.90 -1.00
CA ALA A 6 8.83 -2.94 -1.19
C ALA A 6 8.44 -2.63 -2.63
N MET A 7 9.06 -1.59 -3.21
CA MET A 7 8.85 -1.24 -4.62
C MET A 7 9.21 -2.39 -5.55
N LYS A 8 10.29 -3.13 -5.28
CA LYS A 8 10.69 -4.26 -6.12
C LYS A 8 9.81 -5.50 -5.90
N LYS A 9 9.55 -5.87 -4.64
CA LYS A 9 8.82 -7.10 -4.28
C LYS A 9 7.33 -6.99 -4.62
N TYR A 10 6.72 -5.87 -4.25
CA TYR A 10 5.28 -5.63 -4.40
C TYR A 10 4.91 -4.77 -5.61
N ARG A 11 5.92 -4.31 -6.38
CA ARG A 11 5.74 -3.46 -7.57
C ARG A 11 4.99 -2.16 -7.26
N LEU A 12 5.19 -1.65 -6.05
CA LEU A 12 4.57 -0.43 -5.59
C LEU A 12 5.23 0.78 -6.26
N PRO A 13 4.46 1.62 -6.99
CA PRO A 13 4.98 2.83 -7.59
C PRO A 13 5.24 3.86 -6.49
N ASN A 14 6.28 4.66 -6.71
CA ASN A 14 6.67 5.75 -5.82
C ASN A 14 7.50 6.79 -6.61
N PRO A 15 7.05 8.05 -6.74
CA PRO A 15 5.72 8.56 -6.38
C PRO A 15 4.61 8.06 -7.32
N THR A 16 3.34 8.25 -6.94
CA THR A 16 2.13 7.86 -7.71
C THR A 16 0.92 8.72 -7.32
N THR A 17 -0.28 8.38 -7.79
CA THR A 17 -1.57 8.97 -7.39
C THR A 17 -2.50 7.90 -6.81
N PRO A 18 -3.45 8.26 -5.93
CA PRO A 18 -4.48 7.32 -5.46
C PRO A 18 -5.23 6.65 -6.61
N GLU A 19 -5.53 7.37 -7.70
CA GLU A 19 -6.21 6.81 -8.87
C GLU A 19 -5.41 5.69 -9.57
N ASP A 20 -4.10 5.89 -9.82
CA ASP A 20 -3.25 4.85 -10.43
C ASP A 20 -3.13 3.63 -9.50
N LEU A 21 -3.14 3.86 -8.18
CA LEU A 21 -3.18 2.78 -7.20
C LEU A 21 -4.53 2.04 -7.22
N GLU A 22 -5.68 2.72 -7.23
CA GLU A 22 -7.00 2.08 -7.26
C GLU A 22 -7.21 1.24 -8.53
N CYS A 23 -6.68 1.68 -9.67
CA CYS A 23 -6.77 0.91 -10.91
C CYS A 23 -5.97 -0.41 -10.88
N ARG A 24 -4.95 -0.52 -10.02
CA ARG A 24 -4.02 -1.66 -9.97
C ARG A 24 -4.18 -2.53 -8.74
N TRP A 25 -4.66 -1.99 -7.62
CA TRP A 25 -4.83 -2.70 -6.36
C TRP A 25 -6.28 -2.63 -5.88
N SER A 26 -6.75 -3.69 -5.23
CA SER A 26 -8.18 -3.87 -4.98
C SER A 26 -8.72 -3.18 -3.73
N LYS A 27 -7.85 -2.73 -2.82
CA LYS A 27 -8.24 -2.20 -1.50
C LYS A 27 -7.37 -0.99 -1.15
N LEU A 28 -7.86 0.19 -1.50
CA LEU A 28 -7.28 1.48 -1.15
C LEU A 28 -8.27 2.25 -0.26
N LEU A 29 -7.75 2.92 0.76
CA LEU A 29 -8.54 3.76 1.65
C LEU A 29 -7.75 5.00 2.03
N THR A 30 -8.37 6.17 1.90
CA THR A 30 -7.87 7.39 2.54
C THR A 30 -8.18 7.33 4.03
N PHE A 31 -7.14 7.37 4.88
CA PHE A 31 -7.24 7.25 6.32
C PHE A 31 -6.50 8.43 6.99
N GLY A 32 -7.26 9.43 7.41
CA GLY A 32 -6.70 10.65 8.00
C GLY A 32 -5.82 11.39 6.99
N ASP A 33 -4.55 11.55 7.32
CA ASP A 33 -3.50 12.24 6.55
C ASP A 33 -2.71 11.32 5.60
N LYS A 34 -3.19 10.10 5.37
CA LYS A 34 -2.48 9.10 4.55
C LYS A 34 -3.42 8.26 3.71
N VAL A 35 -2.85 7.54 2.75
CA VAL A 35 -3.53 6.53 1.96
C VAL A 35 -3.00 5.17 2.36
N VAL A 36 -3.88 4.25 2.74
CA VAL A 36 -3.52 2.88 3.10
C VAL A 36 -4.00 1.92 2.03
N ILE A 37 -3.19 0.90 1.76
CA ILE A 37 -3.54 -0.15 0.81
C ILE A 37 -3.33 -1.53 1.44
N ALA A 38 -4.21 -2.46 1.06
CA ALA A 38 -3.92 -3.88 1.13
C ALA A 38 -3.76 -4.40 -0.30
N GLY A 39 -2.55 -4.84 -0.61
CA GLY A 39 -2.24 -5.48 -1.87
C GLY A 39 -2.16 -6.99 -1.72
N HIS A 40 -2.42 -7.68 -2.82
CA HIS A 40 -2.24 -9.13 -2.92
C HIS A 40 -1.09 -9.43 -3.87
N TYR A 41 -0.19 -10.32 -3.47
CA TYR A 41 0.86 -10.86 -4.32
C TYR A 41 0.98 -12.37 -4.06
N TYR A 42 1.16 -13.15 -5.13
CA TYR A 42 1.29 -14.59 -4.98
C TYR A 42 2.66 -14.96 -4.39
N ASN A 43 2.65 -15.51 -3.17
CA ASN A 43 3.85 -15.93 -2.44
C ASN A 43 4.06 -17.46 -2.40
N GLY A 44 3.25 -18.21 -3.17
CA GLY A 44 3.25 -19.68 -3.20
C GLY A 44 2.01 -20.31 -2.57
N GLN A 45 1.83 -21.61 -2.80
CA GLN A 45 0.68 -22.36 -2.30
C GLN A 45 0.68 -22.42 -0.76
N ASN A 46 -0.49 -22.17 -0.14
CA ASN A 46 -0.71 -22.15 1.31
C ASN A 46 0.20 -21.18 2.09
N ARG A 47 0.63 -20.08 1.46
CA ARG A 47 1.37 -19.01 2.13
C ARG A 47 0.55 -17.72 2.19
N PRO A 48 0.75 -16.89 3.21
CA PRO A 48 0.15 -15.56 3.26
C PRO A 48 0.59 -14.75 2.03
N CYS A 49 -0.41 -14.15 1.37
CA CYS A 49 -0.26 -13.48 0.07
C CYS A 49 -0.68 -12.00 0.13
N TYR A 50 -1.08 -11.49 1.29
CA TYR A 50 -1.46 -10.09 1.45
C TYR A 50 -0.33 -9.28 2.07
N PHE A 51 -0.24 -8.01 1.70
CA PHE A 51 0.68 -7.06 2.29
C PHE A 51 -0.02 -5.72 2.51
N GLY A 52 0.40 -5.00 3.54
CA GLY A 52 -0.07 -3.64 3.82
C GLY A 52 0.95 -2.62 3.33
N ALA A 53 0.50 -1.50 2.79
CA ALA A 53 1.37 -0.35 2.57
C ALA A 53 0.64 0.95 2.91
N ALA A 54 1.43 1.95 3.33
CA ALA A 54 0.96 3.28 3.69
C ALA A 54 1.72 4.30 2.85
N TYR A 55 0.95 5.23 2.29
CA TYR A 55 1.39 6.32 1.46
C TYR A 55 1.08 7.64 2.15
N GLU A 56 1.97 8.61 2.05
CA GLU A 56 1.76 9.98 2.53
C GLU A 56 1.43 10.91 1.37
N PHE A 57 0.61 11.94 1.63
CA PHE A 57 0.38 13.01 0.66
C PHE A 57 1.63 13.88 0.56
N LEU A 58 2.15 14.06 -0.64
CA LEU A 58 3.31 14.92 -0.92
C LEU A 58 2.89 16.35 -1.28
N THR A 59 1.59 16.55 -1.54
CA THR A 59 0.96 17.81 -1.93
C THR A 59 -0.27 18.07 -1.09
N ASP A 60 -0.71 19.33 -1.02
CA ASP A 60 -1.98 19.72 -0.36
C ASP A 60 -3.22 19.22 -1.12
N ASP A 61 -3.05 18.78 -2.37
CA ASP A 61 -4.09 18.10 -3.13
C ASP A 61 -4.28 16.67 -2.61
N HIS A 62 -5.38 16.44 -1.89
CA HIS A 62 -5.77 15.14 -1.35
C HIS A 62 -6.88 14.46 -2.19
N THR A 63 -7.09 14.92 -3.42
CA THR A 63 -7.99 14.25 -4.37
C THR A 63 -7.33 12.99 -4.94
N CYS A 64 -8.04 12.26 -5.82
CA CYS A 64 -7.52 11.04 -6.43
C CYS A 64 -6.32 11.29 -7.37
N GLU A 65 -6.10 12.53 -7.80
CA GLU A 65 -4.98 12.94 -8.67
C GLU A 65 -3.78 13.48 -7.86
N GLY A 66 -3.94 13.64 -6.54
CA GLY A 66 -2.91 14.14 -5.64
C GLY A 66 -1.68 13.26 -5.60
N MET A 67 -0.49 13.86 -5.53
CA MET A 67 0.75 13.10 -5.54
C MET A 67 1.01 12.47 -4.16
N ILE A 68 1.17 11.16 -4.14
CA ILE A 68 1.44 10.38 -2.93
C ILE A 68 2.78 9.64 -3.02
N GLY A 69 3.43 9.49 -1.87
CA GLY A 69 4.72 8.82 -1.73
C GLY A 69 4.62 7.59 -0.83
N LEU A 70 5.32 6.51 -1.19
CA LEU A 70 5.35 5.30 -0.37
C LEU A 70 6.15 5.56 0.91
N ARG A 71 5.47 5.58 2.06
CA ARG A 71 6.07 5.82 3.38
C ARG A 71 6.48 4.52 4.06
N ALA A 72 5.61 3.51 4.02
CA ALA A 72 5.87 2.22 4.67
C ALA A 72 5.19 1.08 3.92
N ALA A 73 5.80 -0.11 4.00
CA ALA A 73 5.21 -1.35 3.51
C ALA A 73 5.57 -2.51 4.45
N SER A 74 4.63 -3.45 4.61
CA SER A 74 4.75 -4.55 5.55
C SER A 74 5.89 -5.47 5.15
N GLY A 75 6.86 -5.66 6.03
CA GLY A 75 7.91 -6.66 5.83
C GLY A 75 7.43 -8.10 6.08
N ILE A 76 6.20 -8.24 6.58
CA ILE A 76 5.50 -9.49 6.83
C ILE A 76 4.31 -9.58 5.88
N GLU A 77 3.96 -10.81 5.56
CA GLU A 77 2.77 -11.15 4.79
C GLU A 77 1.61 -11.55 5.70
N PHE A 78 0.38 -11.27 5.26
CA PHE A 78 -0.85 -11.55 5.97
C PHE A 78 -1.71 -12.58 5.24
N GLU A 79 -2.55 -13.29 5.99
CA GLU A 79 -3.48 -14.30 5.49
C GLU A 79 -4.67 -13.68 4.75
N ASP A 80 -5.07 -12.47 5.14
CA ASP A 80 -6.18 -11.71 4.57
C ASP A 80 -5.87 -10.22 4.45
N ASP A 81 -6.73 -9.51 3.71
CA ASP A 81 -6.62 -8.07 3.49
C ASP A 81 -6.93 -7.25 4.75
N GLY A 82 -7.76 -7.75 5.67
CA GLY A 82 -8.14 -7.06 6.90
C GLY A 82 -6.94 -6.82 7.82
N HIS A 83 -6.13 -7.85 8.06
CA HIS A 83 -4.89 -7.71 8.83
C HIS A 83 -3.86 -6.81 8.15
N ALA A 84 -3.77 -6.87 6.81
CA ALA A 84 -2.90 -6.01 6.04
C ALA A 84 -3.28 -4.52 6.15
N VAL A 85 -4.58 -4.20 6.01
CA VAL A 85 -5.09 -2.83 6.19
C VAL A 85 -4.91 -2.37 7.63
N ALA A 86 -5.23 -3.22 8.62
CA ALA A 86 -5.07 -2.88 10.03
C ALA A 86 -3.62 -2.54 10.39
N TRP A 87 -2.65 -3.25 9.80
CA TRP A 87 -1.23 -2.93 9.93
C TRP A 87 -0.89 -1.58 9.26
N ALA A 88 -1.38 -1.33 8.05
CA ALA A 88 -1.11 -0.09 7.30
C ALA A 88 -1.68 1.15 8.01
N MET A 89 -2.83 1.02 8.67
CA MET A 89 -3.44 2.06 9.51
C MET A 89 -2.55 2.47 10.69
N GLN A 90 -1.62 1.63 11.14
CA GLN A 90 -0.74 1.89 12.28
C GLN A 90 0.63 2.51 11.92
N GLN A 91 0.94 2.69 10.62
CA GLN A 91 2.24 3.23 10.14
C GLN A 91 2.29 4.76 10.07
#